data_AF-A0A959CVY9-F1
#
_entry.id   AF-A0A959CVY9-F1
#
_cell.length_a   1.000
_cell.length_b   1.000
_cell.length_c   1.000
_cell.angle_alpha   90.00
_cell.angle_beta   90.00
_cell.angle_gamma   90.00
#
_symmetry.space_group_name_H-M   'P 1'
#
loop_
_entity.id
_entity.type
_entity.pdbx_description
1 polymer ?
#
loop_
_entity_poly.entity_id
_entity_poly.type
_entity_poly.pdbx_seq_one_letter_code
_entity_poly.pdbx_strand_id
1 'polypeptide(L)'
;MKRIVQFSGWMVILIIVFALPVKAQTLPAKKDVLEKMCLANAYFMKKWPDVGKTIITNKERPSNIWTRAVYYEGLMALYEIDPQPEFYDYAVRWAEFHNWDLRDGNTNTRNA
;
A
#
# COMPACT_ATOMS: atom_id res chain seq x y z
N MET A 1 -26.91 46.69 -25.68
CA MET A 1 -27.55 45.37 -25.92
C MET A 1 -26.58 44.19 -25.90
N LYS A 2 -25.34 44.28 -26.42
CA LYS A 2 -24.37 43.17 -26.44
C LYS A 2 -23.98 42.60 -25.05
N ARG A 3 -23.85 43.45 -24.01
CA ARG A 3 -23.50 43.01 -22.63
C ARG A 3 -24.58 42.18 -21.93
N ILE A 4 -25.86 42.43 -22.18
CA ILE A 4 -26.98 41.70 -21.56
C ILE A 4 -27.09 40.27 -22.12
N VAL A 5 -26.82 40.10 -23.42
CA VAL A 5 -26.75 38.79 -24.10
C VAL A 5 -25.52 37.98 -23.62
N GLN A 6 -24.42 38.67 -23.31
CA GLN A 6 -23.22 38.02 -22.78
C GLN A 6 -23.40 37.55 -21.32
N PHE A 7 -24.07 38.31 -20.45
CA PHE A 7 -24.39 37.89 -19.08
C PHE A 7 -25.36 36.69 -19.03
N SER A 8 -26.35 36.65 -19.93
CA SER A 8 -27.31 35.54 -20.02
C SER A 8 -26.67 34.25 -20.55
N GLY A 9 -25.70 34.34 -21.46
CA GLY A 9 -24.92 33.17 -21.91
C GLY A 9 -24.11 32.52 -20.79
N TRP A 10 -23.49 33.31 -19.91
CA TRP A 10 -22.71 32.79 -18.77
C TRP A 10 -23.60 32.16 -17.69
N MET A 11 -24.80 32.71 -17.48
CA MET A 11 -25.77 32.15 -16.54
C MET A 11 -26.32 30.79 -17.01
N VAL A 12 -26.54 30.63 -18.32
CA VAL A 12 -26.94 29.35 -18.93
C VAL A 12 -25.83 28.30 -18.80
N ILE A 13 -24.57 28.69 -19.01
CA ILE A 13 -23.42 27.79 -18.82
C ILE A 13 -23.29 27.35 -17.35
N LEU A 14 -23.46 28.27 -16.40
CA LEU A 14 -23.45 27.96 -14.97
C LEU A 14 -24.56 26.97 -14.59
N ILE A 15 -25.77 27.15 -15.11
CA ILE A 15 -26.89 26.22 -14.86
C ILE A 15 -26.61 24.84 -15.47
N ILE A 16 -26.02 24.76 -16.66
CA ILE A 16 -25.65 23.49 -17.30
C ILE A 16 -24.58 22.76 -16.47
N VAL A 17 -23.56 23.48 -15.98
CA VAL A 17 -22.48 22.88 -15.16
C VAL A 17 -23.03 22.37 -13.82
N PHE A 18 -23.96 23.08 -13.19
CA PHE A 18 -24.60 22.64 -11.94
C PHE A 18 -25.64 21.52 -12.13
N ALA A 19 -26.18 21.35 -13.34
CA ALA A 19 -27.17 20.31 -13.64
C ALA A 19 -26.55 18.96 -14.02
N LEU A 20 -25.22 18.87 -14.16
CA LEU A 20 -24.55 17.60 -14.45
C LEU A 20 -24.68 16.65 -13.24
N PRO A 21 -25.25 15.45 -13.40
CA PRO A 21 -25.32 14.49 -12.32
C PRO A 21 -23.90 14.00 -11.97
N VAL A 22 -23.48 14.24 -10.73
CA VAL A 22 -22.25 13.67 -10.20
C VAL A 22 -22.49 12.19 -9.92
N LYS A 23 -21.83 11.30 -10.68
CA LYS A 23 -21.86 9.87 -10.39
C LYS A 23 -20.79 9.52 -9.38
N ALA A 24 -21.20 8.89 -8.27
CA ALA A 24 -20.26 8.31 -7.31
C ALA A 24 -19.56 7.08 -7.92
N GLN A 25 -18.31 6.85 -7.53
CA GLN A 25 -17.58 5.65 -7.89
C GLN A 25 -18.19 4.45 -7.15
N THR A 26 -18.40 3.34 -7.84
CA THR A 26 -18.79 2.08 -7.21
C THR A 26 -17.56 1.39 -6.62
N LEU A 27 -17.74 0.64 -5.54
CA LEU A 27 -16.66 -0.20 -5.02
C LEU A 27 -16.24 -1.24 -6.08
N PRO A 28 -14.93 -1.49 -6.25
CA PRO A 28 -14.45 -2.55 -7.13
C PRO A 28 -14.88 -3.93 -6.63
N ALA A 29 -14.89 -4.93 -7.51
CA ALA A 29 -15.16 -6.30 -7.09
C ALA A 29 -14.02 -6.80 -6.19
N LYS A 30 -14.34 -7.67 -5.22
CA LYS A 30 -13.33 -8.26 -4.32
C LYS A 30 -12.17 -8.92 -5.09
N LYS A 31 -12.47 -9.57 -6.21
CA LYS A 31 -11.48 -10.21 -7.09
C LYS A 31 -10.50 -9.19 -7.67
N ASP A 32 -10.99 -8.03 -8.10
CA ASP A 32 -10.14 -6.98 -8.67
C ASP A 32 -9.19 -6.41 -7.61
N VAL A 33 -9.69 -6.24 -6.38
CA VAL A 33 -8.86 -5.80 -5.25
C VAL A 33 -7.79 -6.85 -4.93
N LEU A 34 -8.16 -8.14 -4.85
CA LEU A 34 -7.21 -9.23 -4.62
C LEU A 34 -6.12 -9.28 -5.68
N GLU A 35 -6.48 -9.17 -6.96
CA GLU A 35 -5.51 -9.12 -8.06
C GLU A 35 -4.50 -7.98 -7.87
N LYS A 36 -4.95 -6.78 -7.46
CA LYS A 36 -4.05 -5.66 -7.20
C LYS A 36 -3.19 -5.83 -5.95
N MET A 37 -3.71 -6.48 -4.90
CA MET A 37 -2.91 -6.84 -3.73
C MET A 37 -1.79 -7.81 -4.10
N CYS A 38 -2.10 -8.88 -4.84
CA CYS A 38 -1.11 -9.85 -5.30
C CYS A 38 -0.10 -9.22 -6.25
N LEU A 39 -0.53 -8.31 -7.15
CA LEU A 39 0.38 -7.55 -8.03
C LEU A 39 1.38 -6.69 -7.23
N ALA A 40 0.90 -5.96 -6.22
CA ALA A 40 1.75 -5.14 -5.36
C ALA A 40 2.73 -6.01 -4.56
N ASN A 41 2.25 -7.14 -4.02
CA ASN A 41 3.10 -8.08 -3.30
C ASN A 41 4.19 -8.70 -4.18
N ALA A 42 3.82 -9.16 -5.38
CA ALA A 42 4.74 -9.73 -6.35
C ALA A 42 5.84 -8.72 -6.75
N TYR A 43 5.47 -7.45 -6.95
CA TYR A 43 6.45 -6.38 -7.17
C TYR A 43 7.43 -6.26 -6.00
N PHE A 44 6.94 -6.28 -4.76
CA PHE A 44 7.79 -6.14 -3.58
C PHE A 44 8.75 -7.32 -3.42
N MET A 45 8.25 -8.57 -3.47
CA MET A 45 9.07 -9.78 -3.35
C MET A 45 10.14 -9.84 -4.46
N LYS A 46 9.78 -9.44 -5.69
CA LYS A 46 10.74 -9.32 -6.80
C LYS A 46 11.80 -8.24 -6.57
N LYS A 47 11.42 -7.12 -5.96
CA LYS A 47 12.35 -6.00 -5.67
C LYS A 47 13.29 -6.31 -4.51
N TRP A 48 12.84 -7.14 -3.57
CA TRP A 48 13.57 -7.46 -2.33
C TRP A 48 13.73 -8.97 -2.13
N PRO A 49 14.35 -9.72 -3.06
CA PRO A 49 14.48 -11.18 -2.93
C PRO A 49 15.34 -11.59 -1.72
N ASP A 50 16.31 -10.75 -1.36
CA ASP A 50 17.13 -10.87 -0.16
C ASP A 50 16.44 -10.21 1.04
N VAL A 51 15.95 -11.06 1.95
CA VAL A 51 15.23 -10.67 3.17
C VAL A 51 16.11 -9.91 4.16
N GLY A 52 17.44 -10.09 4.10
CA GLY A 52 18.43 -9.46 4.97
C GLY A 52 18.94 -8.11 4.48
N LYS A 53 18.54 -7.72 3.25
CA LYS A 53 19.10 -6.53 2.59
C LYS A 53 18.80 -5.25 3.35
N THR A 54 19.86 -4.55 3.75
CA THR A 54 19.75 -3.24 4.41
C THR A 54 19.22 -2.17 3.45
N ILE A 55 18.64 -1.12 4.03
CA ILE A 55 18.17 0.06 3.28
C ILE A 55 19.09 1.22 3.63
N ILE A 56 19.70 1.82 2.60
CA ILE A 56 20.52 3.02 2.75
C ILE A 56 19.73 4.20 2.18
N THR A 57 19.41 5.17 3.05
CA THR A 57 18.99 6.50 2.62
C THR A 57 20.03 7.52 3.11
N ASN A 58 19.80 8.15 4.26
CA ASN A 58 20.78 9.01 4.95
C ASN A 58 21.60 8.23 5.99
N LYS A 59 21.12 7.05 6.38
CA LYS A 59 21.73 6.12 7.32
C LYS A 59 21.36 4.71 6.88
N GLU A 60 22.26 3.76 7.08
CA GLU A 60 21.95 2.34 6.92
C GLU A 60 20.94 1.87 7.97
N ARG A 61 19.94 1.11 7.51
CA ARG A 61 18.89 0.53 8.36
C ARG A 61 18.80 -0.97 8.10
N PRO A 62 18.71 -1.80 9.14
CA PRO A 62 18.58 -3.24 8.99
C PRO A 62 17.23 -3.62 8.38
N SER A 63 17.10 -4.86 7.94
CA SER A 63 15.86 -5.37 7.35
C SER A 63 14.76 -5.71 8.37
N ASN A 64 15.02 -5.65 9.67
CA ASN A 64 13.99 -5.81 10.71
C ASN A 64 13.47 -4.48 11.28
N ILE A 65 13.62 -3.36 10.55
CA ILE A 65 12.93 -2.12 10.93
C ILE A 65 11.40 -2.24 10.83
N TRP A 66 10.69 -1.44 11.62
CA TRP A 66 9.22 -1.47 11.70
C TRP A 66 8.51 -1.36 10.34
N THR A 67 9.02 -0.55 9.40
CA THR A 67 8.39 -0.41 8.06
C THR A 67 8.44 -1.71 7.26
N ARG A 68 9.48 -2.53 7.48
CA ARG A 68 9.60 -3.83 6.84
C ARG A 68 8.79 -4.89 7.60
N ALA A 69 8.70 -4.81 8.92
CA ALA A 69 7.79 -5.64 9.71
C ALA A 69 6.31 -5.46 9.31
N VAL A 70 5.84 -4.22 9.13
CA VAL A 70 4.46 -3.93 8.67
C VAL A 70 4.16 -4.54 7.29
N TYR A 71 5.15 -4.61 6.41
CA TYR A 71 5.00 -5.32 5.14
C TYR A 71 4.74 -6.81 5.37
N TYR A 72 5.47 -7.48 6.28
CA TYR A 72 5.26 -8.89 6.58
C TYR A 72 3.93 -9.15 7.29
N GLU A 73 3.44 -8.24 8.14
CA GLU A 73 2.07 -8.33 8.67
C GLU A 73 1.03 -8.33 7.55
N GLY A 74 1.15 -7.39 6.60
CA GLY A 74 0.27 -7.34 5.43
C GLY A 74 0.39 -8.57 4.53
N LEU A 75 1.60 -9.12 4.37
CA LEU A 75 1.84 -10.36 3.63
C LEU A 75 1.13 -11.55 4.29
N MET A 76 1.19 -11.66 5.61
CA MET A 76 0.51 -12.74 6.35
C MET A 76 -1.00 -12.59 6.33
N ALA A 77 -1.53 -11.36 6.37
CA ALA A 77 -2.95 -11.11 6.15
C ALA A 77 -3.39 -11.47 4.72
N LEU A 78 -2.55 -11.20 3.72
CA LEU A 78 -2.81 -11.63 2.33
C LEU A 78 -2.78 -13.17 2.21
N TYR A 79 -1.83 -13.83 2.88
CA TYR A 79 -1.76 -15.29 2.90
C TYR A 79 -2.99 -15.94 3.53
N GLU A 80 -3.58 -15.33 4.57
CA GLU A 80 -4.82 -15.83 5.18
C GLU A 80 -5.99 -15.86 4.19
N ILE A 81 -6.07 -14.88 3.28
CA ILE A 81 -7.15 -14.77 2.29
C ILE A 81 -6.84 -15.45 0.94
N ASP A 82 -5.55 -15.59 0.60
CA ASP A 82 -5.05 -16.20 -0.64
C ASP A 82 -3.77 -17.01 -0.34
N PRO A 83 -3.91 -18.29 0.09
CA PRO A 83 -2.80 -19.08 0.60
C PRO A 83 -1.83 -19.49 -0.50
N GLN A 84 -0.78 -18.70 -0.70
CA GLN A 84 0.33 -19.03 -1.58
C GLN A 84 1.58 -19.38 -0.74
N PRO A 85 2.17 -20.58 -0.89
CA PRO A 85 3.30 -21.02 -0.05
C PRO A 85 4.47 -20.03 -0.03
N GLU A 86 4.75 -19.39 -1.17
CA GLU A 86 5.80 -18.40 -1.33
C GLU A 86 5.65 -17.18 -0.39
N PHE A 87 4.43 -16.81 0.01
CA PHE A 87 4.19 -15.71 0.95
C PHE A 87 4.65 -16.10 2.35
N TYR A 88 4.26 -17.30 2.79
CA TYR A 88 4.68 -17.86 4.07
C TYR A 88 6.19 -18.06 4.12
N ASP A 89 6.77 -18.71 3.10
CA ASP A 89 8.21 -18.99 3.04
C ASP A 89 9.05 -17.70 3.06
N TYR A 90 8.59 -16.64 2.38
CA TYR A 90 9.27 -15.35 2.40
C TYR A 90 9.24 -14.69 3.78
N ALA A 91 8.10 -14.76 4.49
CA ALA A 91 7.97 -14.27 5.86
C ALA A 91 8.83 -15.06 6.85
N VAL A 92 8.82 -16.40 6.75
CA VAL A 92 9.62 -17.28 7.61
C VAL A 92 11.11 -17.05 7.40
N ARG A 93 11.58 -16.95 6.14
CA ARG A 93 12.99 -16.64 5.86
C ARG A 93 13.44 -15.33 6.48
N TRP A 94 12.58 -14.31 6.48
CA TRP A 94 12.89 -13.04 7.15
C TRP A 94 12.98 -13.19 8.67
N ALA A 95 12.02 -13.90 9.28
CA ALA A 95 12.03 -14.16 10.71
C ALA A 95 13.27 -14.96 11.13
N GLU A 96 13.58 -16.05 10.41
CA GLU A 96 14.76 -16.89 10.65
C GLU A 96 16.07 -16.13 10.47
N PHE A 97 16.19 -15.30 9.42
CA PHE A 97 17.37 -14.44 9.22
C PHE A 97 17.61 -13.52 10.42
N HIS A 98 16.54 -13.06 11.06
CA HIS A 98 16.60 -12.22 12.26
C HIS A 98 16.56 -13.02 13.58
N ASN A 99 16.67 -14.35 13.54
CA ASN A 99 16.57 -15.24 14.70
C ASN A 99 15.30 -15.00 15.54
N TRP A 100 14.20 -14.61 14.88
CA TRP A 100 12.94 -14.24 15.53
C TRP A 100 13.07 -13.06 16.50
N ASP A 101 14.11 -12.24 16.37
CA ASP A 101 14.42 -11.14 17.27
C ASP A 101 13.91 -9.78 16.75
N LEU A 102 13.71 -8.85 17.69
CA LEU A 102 13.33 -7.47 17.38
C LEU A 102 14.51 -6.69 16.81
N ARG A 103 14.21 -5.54 16.18
CA ARG A 103 15.20 -4.65 15.56
C ARG A 103 16.43 -4.38 16.42
N ASP A 104 16.19 -4.02 17.68
CA ASP A 104 17.22 -3.63 18.65
C ASP A 104 17.43 -4.71 19.73
N GLY A 105 17.04 -5.95 19.40
CA GLY A 105 17.05 -7.10 20.30
C GLY A 105 16.04 -7.02 21.44
N ASN A 106 16.14 -7.99 22.36
CA ASN A 106 15.28 -8.10 23.55
C ASN A 106 15.53 -7.03 24.64
N THR A 107 16.45 -6.07 24.41
CA THR A 107 17.00 -5.19 25.47
C THR A 107 16.67 -3.70 25.32
N ASN A 108 16.02 -3.27 24.24
CA ASN A 108 15.70 -1.85 24.02
C ASN A 108 14.24 -1.61 23.62
N THR A 109 13.32 -2.10 24.43
CA THR A 109 11.95 -1.59 24.45
C THR A 109 11.93 -0.28 25.24
N ARG A 110 11.81 0.86 24.55
CA ARG A 110 11.81 2.20 25.18
C ARG A 110 10.80 2.35 26.34
N ASN A 111 9.80 1.45 26.44
CA ASN A 111 8.75 1.44 27.46
C ASN A 111 8.31 0.01 27.90
N ALA A 112 9.13 -1.03 27.80
CA ALA A 112 8.77 -2.36 28.36
C ALA A 112 9.77 -2.79 29.43
#